data_AF-A0A8J1TXB1-F1
#
_entry.id   AF-A0A8J1TXB1-F1
#
_cell.length_a   1.000
_cell.length_b   1.000
_cell.length_c   1.000
_cell.angle_alpha   90.00
_cell.angle_beta   90.00
_cell.angle_gamma   90.00
#
_symmetry.space_group_name_H-M   'P 1'
#
loop_
_entity.id
_entity.type
_entity.pdbx_description
1 polymer ?
#
loop_
_entity_poly.entity_id
_entity_poly.type
_entity_poly.pdbx_seq_one_letter_code
_entity_poly.pdbx_strand_id
1 'polypeptide(L)'
;MACPSECICSWNSTNATTDCSSMNLYTINGDNVDNSTTYLDLSNNHLTELPDLDVQYSSLVTIDARRNGDLVHIPTWVSNLANLTSLLVDKGSTCCVLEKEMLAQNGTLGKHWVETVCQPTVPNTECTDHLLDIFTLVLYGLVAAASFIINTWVLVVLYGTKNRRTTPTQLLMGQFPVSNLLMTFYTVVLLERSVSFYNEYHYHQESWIHSQLCTLCGFIFITSNLMSTQLYLLTIIEMYIKIAFPFKDHLHLTGKKLNYAILILWIISLSVATLPLFKSVRIGMYNVTSMCIPVYSGTLFGLETNIWLRIYASILTLCFETIVVLLILLLRSVSHQRHSNTLTQENRRLVYNVIFMIAIHIVLWSVLLICLFMSTFGTGELGYYGRIGFSRLAVLETILNVTVYIIRKRTFQEDTKRFIKLFFEKIRCTSVL
;
A
#
# COMPACT_ATOMS: atom_id res chain seq x y z
N MET A 1 -47.71 12.40 -23.48
CA MET A 1 -46.64 12.34 -22.48
C MET A 1 -46.00 10.97 -22.61
N ALA A 2 -44.74 10.92 -23.00
CA ALA A 2 -43.99 9.68 -23.08
C ALA A 2 -43.52 9.27 -21.68
N CYS A 3 -43.61 7.98 -21.35
CA CYS A 3 -43.04 7.45 -20.11
C CYS A 3 -42.40 6.11 -20.44
N PRO A 4 -41.11 5.90 -20.11
CA PRO A 4 -40.49 4.60 -20.30
C PRO A 4 -41.26 3.53 -19.50
N SER A 5 -41.41 2.34 -20.08
CA SER A 5 -42.18 1.24 -19.48
C SER A 5 -41.68 0.80 -18.11
N GLU A 6 -40.39 1.01 -17.87
CA GLU A 6 -39.66 0.65 -16.66
C GLU A 6 -39.75 1.74 -15.59
N CYS A 7 -40.24 2.94 -15.92
CA CYS A 7 -40.20 4.11 -15.04
C CYS A 7 -41.60 4.54 -14.58
N ILE A 8 -41.62 5.29 -13.49
CA ILE A 8 -42.83 5.90 -12.92
C ILE A 8 -42.80 7.40 -13.26
N CYS A 9 -43.76 7.84 -14.07
CA CYS A 9 -43.86 9.26 -14.43
C CYS A 9 -45.04 9.95 -13.75
N SER A 10 -44.81 11.17 -13.27
CA SER A 10 -45.83 12.03 -12.67
C SER A 10 -45.76 13.43 -13.25
N TRP A 11 -46.88 13.91 -13.77
CA TRP A 11 -46.99 15.20 -14.46
C TRP A 11 -47.91 16.12 -13.66
N ASN A 12 -47.34 17.02 -12.86
CA ASN A 12 -48.08 18.12 -12.24
C ASN A 12 -47.88 19.42 -13.03
N SER A 13 -48.76 20.40 -12.85
CA SER A 13 -48.73 21.70 -13.55
C SER A 13 -47.43 22.50 -13.36
N THR A 14 -46.59 22.14 -12.39
CA THR A 14 -45.30 22.80 -12.11
C THR A 14 -44.10 21.84 -12.15
N ASN A 15 -44.30 20.53 -11.93
CA ASN A 15 -43.20 19.57 -11.79
C ASN A 15 -43.54 18.30 -12.58
N ALA A 16 -42.64 17.92 -13.47
CA ALA A 16 -42.71 16.72 -14.29
C ALA A 16 -41.58 15.78 -13.87
N THR A 17 -41.92 14.66 -13.25
CA THR A 17 -40.93 13.74 -12.67
C THR A 17 -40.95 12.42 -13.44
N THR A 18 -39.78 11.94 -13.83
CA THR A 18 -39.56 10.61 -14.39
C THR A 18 -38.65 9.85 -13.45
N ASP A 19 -39.23 8.91 -12.68
CA ASP A 19 -38.51 8.10 -11.70
C ASP A 19 -38.22 6.71 -12.28
N CYS A 20 -36.96 6.47 -12.61
CA CYS A 20 -36.42 5.21 -13.09
C CYS A 20 -35.48 4.57 -12.04
N SER A 21 -35.59 4.96 -10.77
CA SER A 21 -34.67 4.51 -9.73
C SER A 21 -34.90 3.05 -9.34
N SER A 22 -33.83 2.33 -9.00
CA SER A 22 -33.91 0.94 -8.48
C SER A 22 -34.58 -0.07 -9.43
N MET A 23 -34.52 0.16 -10.74
CA MET A 23 -35.17 -0.68 -11.76
C MET A 23 -34.25 -1.75 -12.36
N ASN A 24 -33.00 -1.89 -11.86
CA ASN A 24 -31.95 -2.77 -12.40
C ASN A 24 -31.63 -2.49 -13.88
N LEU A 25 -31.64 -1.22 -14.28
CA LEU A 25 -31.39 -0.79 -15.66
C LEU A 25 -29.90 -0.83 -15.99
N TYR A 26 -29.55 -1.34 -17.17
CA TYR A 26 -28.19 -1.24 -17.75
C TYR A 26 -28.07 -0.15 -18.80
N THR A 27 -29.19 0.15 -19.47
CA THR A 27 -29.34 1.24 -20.44
C THR A 27 -30.77 1.77 -20.30
N ILE A 28 -31.01 3.00 -20.73
CA ILE A 28 -32.36 3.55 -20.87
C ILE A 28 -32.43 4.26 -22.23
N ASN A 29 -33.49 4.01 -22.99
CA ASN A 29 -33.66 4.69 -24.27
C ASN A 29 -34.17 6.12 -24.01
N GLY A 30 -33.34 7.11 -24.33
CA GLY A 30 -33.64 8.53 -24.15
C GLY A 30 -34.89 8.98 -24.91
N ASP A 31 -35.23 8.36 -26.04
CA ASP A 31 -36.41 8.70 -26.85
C ASP A 31 -37.75 8.50 -26.12
N ASN A 32 -37.76 7.73 -25.04
CA ASN A 32 -38.96 7.42 -24.27
C ASN A 32 -39.17 8.34 -23.06
N VAL A 33 -38.22 9.23 -22.76
CA VAL A 33 -38.35 10.24 -21.71
C VAL A 33 -39.11 11.45 -22.27
N ASP A 34 -40.04 12.02 -21.50
CA ASP A 34 -40.78 13.19 -21.97
C ASP A 34 -39.92 14.46 -21.92
N ASN A 35 -40.01 15.30 -22.95
CA ASN A 35 -39.26 16.56 -23.00
C ASN A 35 -39.74 17.62 -21.97
N SER A 36 -40.90 17.41 -21.35
CA SER A 36 -41.38 18.23 -20.24
C SER A 36 -40.79 17.84 -18.89
N THR A 37 -40.07 16.71 -18.78
CA THR A 37 -39.47 16.24 -17.53
C THR A 37 -38.55 17.29 -16.91
N THR A 38 -38.84 17.68 -15.67
CA THR A 38 -38.05 18.59 -14.84
C THR A 38 -37.12 17.86 -13.89
N TYR A 39 -37.49 16.66 -13.44
CA TYR A 39 -36.69 15.82 -12.52
C TYR A 39 -36.59 14.41 -13.09
N LEU A 40 -35.37 13.96 -13.36
CA LEU A 40 -35.07 12.63 -13.87
C LEU A 40 -34.27 11.85 -12.82
N ASP A 41 -34.85 10.80 -12.28
CA ASP A 41 -34.18 9.89 -11.34
C ASP A 41 -33.73 8.62 -12.06
N LEU A 42 -32.43 8.42 -12.19
CA LEU A 42 -31.77 7.24 -12.75
C LEU A 42 -31.00 6.47 -11.66
N SER A 43 -31.21 6.80 -10.38
CA SER A 43 -30.36 6.34 -9.29
C SER A 43 -30.53 4.85 -8.99
N ASN A 44 -29.49 4.23 -8.40
CA ASN A 44 -29.51 2.83 -7.95
C ASN A 44 -29.78 1.82 -9.09
N ASN A 45 -29.06 1.97 -10.20
CA ASN A 45 -29.11 1.10 -11.38
C ASN A 45 -27.68 0.58 -11.72
N HIS A 46 -27.51 0.03 -12.92
CA HIS A 46 -26.24 -0.49 -13.46
C HIS A 46 -25.82 0.25 -14.74
N LEU A 47 -26.14 1.54 -14.84
CA LEU A 47 -25.84 2.34 -16.02
C LEU A 47 -24.32 2.59 -16.12
N THR A 48 -23.75 2.39 -17.31
CA THR A 48 -22.36 2.75 -17.63
C THR A 48 -22.24 4.14 -18.26
N GLU A 49 -23.34 4.62 -18.84
CA GLU A 49 -23.48 5.91 -19.50
C GLU A 49 -24.88 6.48 -19.23
N LEU A 50 -25.00 7.81 -19.25
CA LEU A 50 -26.32 8.45 -19.23
C LEU A 50 -27.00 8.27 -20.60
N PRO A 51 -28.35 8.15 -20.64
CA PRO A 51 -29.08 8.09 -21.91
C PRO A 51 -28.74 9.26 -22.81
N ASP A 52 -28.76 9.05 -24.12
CA ASP A 52 -28.66 10.15 -25.07
C ASP A 52 -29.95 10.98 -25.02
N LEU A 53 -29.93 12.05 -24.23
CA LEU A 53 -30.99 13.03 -24.12
C LEU A 53 -30.54 14.22 -24.96
N ASP A 54 -30.94 14.21 -26.22
CA ASP A 54 -30.57 15.24 -27.20
C ASP A 54 -31.07 16.65 -26.76
N VAL A 55 -30.77 17.72 -27.51
CA VAL A 55 -31.06 19.15 -27.17
C VAL A 55 -32.56 19.48 -26.92
N GLN A 56 -33.45 18.51 -26.97
CA GLN A 56 -34.90 18.66 -26.83
C GLN A 56 -35.38 18.79 -25.37
N TYR A 57 -34.57 18.47 -24.37
CA TYR A 57 -34.97 18.46 -22.95
C TYR A 57 -34.70 19.80 -22.23
N SER A 58 -35.19 20.91 -22.79
CA SER A 58 -34.97 22.25 -22.21
C SER A 58 -35.62 22.46 -20.84
N SER A 59 -36.52 21.57 -20.40
CA SER A 59 -37.24 21.69 -19.12
C SER A 59 -36.52 21.03 -17.95
N LEU A 60 -35.45 20.28 -18.20
CA LEU A 60 -34.78 19.46 -17.20
C LEU A 60 -34.02 20.33 -16.20
N VAL A 61 -34.30 20.16 -14.90
CA VAL A 61 -33.74 20.94 -13.78
C VAL A 61 -32.80 20.09 -12.91
N THR A 62 -33.16 18.82 -12.70
CA THR A 62 -32.35 17.89 -11.90
C THR A 62 -32.21 16.54 -12.58
N ILE A 63 -30.98 16.03 -12.63
CA ILE A 63 -30.67 14.62 -12.93
C ILE A 63 -30.08 13.98 -11.69
N ASP A 64 -30.66 12.87 -11.23
CA ASP A 64 -30.08 12.02 -10.20
C ASP A 64 -29.56 10.73 -10.82
N ALA A 65 -28.24 10.56 -10.86
CA ALA A 65 -27.58 9.37 -11.40
C ALA A 65 -26.71 8.66 -10.35
N ARG A 66 -26.93 8.92 -9.07
CA ARG A 66 -26.19 8.30 -7.96
C ARG A 66 -26.38 6.78 -7.95
N ARG A 67 -25.41 6.06 -7.38
CA ARG A 67 -25.42 4.59 -7.22
C ARG A 67 -25.53 3.82 -8.53
N ASN A 68 -24.93 4.35 -9.59
CA ASN A 68 -24.64 3.61 -10.81
C ASN A 68 -23.15 3.26 -10.79
N GLY A 69 -22.83 2.04 -10.36
CA GLY A 69 -21.45 1.67 -9.97
C GLY A 69 -20.40 1.79 -11.07
N ASP A 70 -20.79 1.72 -12.34
CA ASP A 70 -19.89 1.78 -13.50
C ASP A 70 -20.10 3.06 -14.34
N LEU A 71 -20.88 4.04 -13.85
CA LEU A 71 -21.11 5.30 -14.56
C LEU A 71 -19.88 6.19 -14.42
N VAL A 72 -19.02 6.24 -15.45
CA VAL A 72 -17.79 7.03 -15.39
C VAL A 72 -17.81 8.26 -16.29
N HIS A 73 -18.50 8.17 -17.41
CA HIS A 73 -18.57 9.25 -18.39
C HIS A 73 -19.87 10.03 -18.26
N ILE A 74 -19.74 11.35 -18.16
CA ILE A 74 -20.87 12.26 -18.29
C ILE A 74 -20.85 12.78 -19.73
N PRO A 75 -21.89 12.50 -20.53
CA PRO A 75 -21.94 12.96 -21.91
C PRO A 75 -21.87 14.50 -22.02
N THR A 76 -21.27 14.97 -23.10
CA THR A 76 -21.14 16.42 -23.36
C THR A 76 -22.48 17.13 -23.52
N TRP A 77 -23.55 16.44 -23.93
CA TRP A 77 -24.89 17.04 -24.04
C TRP A 77 -25.42 17.53 -22.70
N VAL A 78 -25.00 16.94 -21.57
CA VAL A 78 -25.39 17.40 -20.23
C VAL A 78 -25.01 18.87 -20.06
N SER A 79 -23.83 19.26 -20.58
CA SER A 79 -23.35 20.65 -20.55
C SER A 79 -24.20 21.65 -21.36
N ASN A 80 -25.02 21.16 -22.29
CA ASN A 80 -25.88 21.98 -23.15
C ASN A 80 -27.28 22.22 -22.57
N LEU A 81 -27.62 21.61 -21.43
CA LEU A 81 -28.93 21.78 -20.80
C LEU A 81 -29.05 23.13 -20.07
N ALA A 82 -29.76 24.08 -20.70
CA ALA A 82 -29.86 25.47 -20.24
C ALA A 82 -30.62 25.68 -18.91
N ASN A 83 -31.42 24.71 -18.46
CA ASN A 83 -32.18 24.82 -17.21
C ASN A 83 -31.67 23.87 -16.12
N LEU A 84 -30.64 23.06 -16.40
CA LEU A 84 -30.18 22.05 -15.45
C LEU A 84 -29.37 22.71 -14.33
N THR A 85 -29.91 22.69 -13.12
CA THR A 85 -29.29 23.32 -11.95
C THR A 85 -28.53 22.33 -11.08
N SER A 86 -28.96 21.07 -11.07
CA SER A 86 -28.44 20.05 -10.16
C SER A 86 -28.19 18.73 -10.89
N LEU A 87 -26.93 18.28 -10.84
CA LEU A 87 -26.52 16.95 -11.29
C LEU A 87 -26.00 16.19 -10.08
N LEU A 88 -26.77 15.18 -9.64
CA LEU A 88 -26.41 14.35 -8.49
C LEU A 88 -25.69 13.10 -9.00
N VAL A 89 -24.40 13.03 -8.72
CA VAL A 89 -23.54 11.89 -9.04
C VAL A 89 -22.70 11.54 -7.82
N ASP A 90 -22.22 10.30 -7.77
CA ASP A 90 -21.31 9.89 -6.70
C ASP A 90 -19.93 10.51 -6.92
N LYS A 91 -19.24 10.88 -5.82
CA LYS A 91 -17.90 11.51 -5.79
C LYS A 91 -16.78 10.58 -6.28
N GLY A 92 -17.13 9.45 -6.88
CA GLY A 92 -16.21 8.52 -7.51
C GLY A 92 -15.58 9.11 -8.79
N SER A 93 -15.21 8.21 -9.69
CA SER A 93 -14.56 8.52 -10.98
C SER A 93 -15.30 9.61 -11.78
N THR A 94 -16.64 9.59 -11.79
CA THR A 94 -17.53 10.52 -12.50
C THR A 94 -17.40 11.98 -12.06
N CYS A 95 -17.41 12.24 -10.74
CA CYS A 95 -17.26 13.61 -10.21
C CYS A 95 -15.86 14.16 -10.45
N CYS A 96 -14.83 13.30 -10.38
CA CYS A 96 -13.45 13.70 -10.68
C CYS A 96 -13.27 14.09 -12.16
N VAL A 97 -13.89 13.35 -13.09
CA VAL A 97 -13.90 13.71 -14.52
C VAL A 97 -14.59 15.06 -14.72
N LEU A 98 -15.79 15.24 -14.15
CA LEU A 98 -16.51 16.51 -14.19
C LEU A 98 -15.68 17.69 -13.66
N GLU A 99 -15.06 17.53 -12.49
CA GLU A 99 -14.23 18.59 -11.89
C GLU A 99 -13.07 18.98 -12.81
N LYS A 100 -12.41 18.00 -13.44
CA LYS A 100 -11.32 18.24 -14.40
C LYS A 100 -11.80 18.89 -15.69
N GLU A 101 -12.92 18.45 -16.24
CA GLU A 101 -13.51 19.05 -17.45
C GLU A 101 -13.96 20.49 -17.20
N MET A 102 -14.55 20.77 -16.03
CA MET A 102 -14.92 22.13 -15.61
C MET A 102 -13.69 23.04 -15.50
N LEU A 103 -12.57 22.54 -14.97
CA LEU A 103 -11.30 23.27 -14.87
C LEU A 103 -10.66 23.50 -16.26
N ALA A 104 -10.74 22.51 -17.15
CA ALA A 104 -10.16 22.58 -18.50
C ALA A 104 -10.88 23.60 -19.41
N GLN A 105 -12.17 23.85 -19.18
CA GLN A 105 -12.97 24.78 -19.99
C GLN A 105 -13.04 26.22 -19.44
N ASN A 106 -12.07 26.68 -18.64
CA ASN A 106 -12.03 28.06 -18.11
C ASN A 106 -13.37 28.52 -17.45
N GLY A 107 -14.10 27.59 -16.84
CA GLY A 107 -15.38 27.89 -16.19
C GLY A 107 -16.54 28.26 -17.13
N THR A 108 -16.46 28.08 -18.46
CA THR A 108 -17.64 28.23 -19.34
C THR A 108 -18.67 27.13 -19.09
N LEU A 109 -18.22 25.92 -18.75
CA LEU A 109 -19.10 24.84 -18.29
C LEU A 109 -19.77 25.20 -16.95
N GLY A 110 -19.09 25.96 -16.08
CA GLY A 110 -19.55 26.34 -14.74
C GLY A 110 -20.54 27.50 -14.67
N LYS A 111 -21.02 28.05 -15.80
CA LYS A 111 -22.00 29.15 -15.78
C LYS A 111 -23.45 28.73 -15.62
N HIS A 112 -23.78 27.44 -15.68
CA HIS A 112 -25.16 26.95 -15.63
C HIS A 112 -25.50 26.04 -14.42
N TRP A 113 -24.51 25.42 -13.78
CA TRP A 113 -24.73 24.50 -12.66
C TRP A 113 -24.70 25.24 -11.34
N VAL A 114 -25.84 25.31 -10.66
CA VAL A 114 -25.93 25.94 -9.33
C VAL A 114 -25.39 25.00 -8.25
N GLU A 115 -25.51 23.67 -8.42
CA GLU A 115 -25.03 22.71 -7.44
C GLU A 115 -24.78 21.30 -8.02
N THR A 116 -23.52 20.95 -8.30
CA THR A 116 -23.10 19.55 -8.47
C THR A 116 -22.87 18.96 -7.08
N VAL A 117 -23.86 18.25 -6.54
CA VAL A 117 -23.73 17.62 -5.21
C VAL A 117 -23.04 16.27 -5.38
N CYS A 118 -21.71 16.24 -5.28
CA CYS A 118 -20.97 14.99 -5.27
C CYS A 118 -21.04 14.34 -3.88
N GLN A 119 -21.73 13.19 -3.78
CA GLN A 119 -21.79 12.42 -2.55
C GLN A 119 -20.65 11.39 -2.50
N PRO A 120 -19.78 11.39 -1.47
CA PRO A 120 -18.70 10.41 -1.38
C PRO A 120 -19.23 9.00 -1.18
N THR A 121 -19.01 8.12 -2.16
CA THR A 121 -19.18 6.67 -2.02
C THR A 121 -18.09 6.06 -1.13
N VAL A 122 -16.91 6.69 -1.07
CA VAL A 122 -15.78 6.25 -0.24
C VAL A 122 -15.07 7.44 0.41
N PRO A 123 -14.72 7.36 1.71
CA PRO A 123 -13.90 8.38 2.35
C PRO A 123 -12.46 8.34 1.80
N ASN A 124 -11.90 9.51 1.48
CA ASN A 124 -10.50 9.72 1.04
C ASN A 124 -10.15 9.33 -0.41
N THR A 125 -11.11 9.33 -1.33
CA THR A 125 -10.81 9.25 -2.77
C THR A 125 -10.24 10.58 -3.28
N GLU A 126 -8.97 10.56 -3.65
CA GLU A 126 -8.27 11.71 -4.25
C GLU A 126 -8.43 11.68 -5.77
N CYS A 127 -8.97 12.74 -6.36
CA CYS A 127 -9.10 12.90 -7.81
C CYS A 127 -7.72 13.08 -8.45
N THR A 128 -7.12 11.99 -8.93
CA THR A 128 -5.71 11.95 -9.38
C THR A 128 -5.57 11.24 -10.72
N ASP A 129 -4.68 11.75 -11.58
CA ASP A 129 -4.38 11.14 -12.88
C ASP A 129 -3.53 9.86 -12.77
N HIS A 130 -2.83 9.70 -11.64
CA HIS A 130 -1.86 8.64 -11.45
C HIS A 130 -2.06 7.92 -10.13
N LEU A 131 -1.92 6.59 -10.15
CA LEU A 131 -1.93 5.76 -8.94
C LEU A 131 -0.72 6.07 -8.04
N LEU A 132 0.47 6.13 -8.65
CA LEU A 132 1.72 6.56 -8.03
C LEU A 132 2.20 7.85 -8.69
N ASP A 133 2.62 8.82 -7.89
CA ASP A 133 3.33 9.99 -8.41
C ASP A 133 4.66 9.56 -9.07
N ILE A 134 5.17 10.41 -9.98
CA ILE A 134 6.37 10.11 -10.78
C ILE A 134 7.59 9.74 -9.93
N PHE A 135 7.76 10.37 -8.77
CA PHE A 135 8.88 10.09 -7.88
C PHE A 135 8.72 8.70 -7.24
N THR A 136 7.52 8.38 -6.74
CA THR A 136 7.22 7.06 -6.18
C THR A 136 7.36 5.96 -7.23
N LEU A 137 6.90 6.20 -8.47
CA LEU A 137 7.04 5.26 -9.59
C LEU A 137 8.51 4.91 -9.85
N VAL A 138 9.37 5.92 -10.00
CA VAL A 138 10.81 5.71 -10.24
C VAL A 138 11.47 5.01 -9.05
N LEU A 139 11.18 5.46 -7.83
CA LEU A 139 11.70 4.86 -6.60
C LEU A 139 11.32 3.38 -6.50
N TYR A 140 10.03 3.06 -6.66
CA TYR A 140 9.53 1.70 -6.58
C TYR A 140 10.13 0.81 -7.67
N GLY A 141 10.29 1.32 -8.90
CA GLY A 141 10.93 0.60 -10.00
C GLY A 141 12.37 0.22 -9.68
N LEU A 142 13.18 1.18 -9.22
CA LEU A 142 14.58 0.94 -8.84
C LEU A 142 14.67 -0.01 -7.65
N VAL A 143 13.84 0.18 -6.63
CA VAL A 143 13.88 -0.65 -5.42
C VAL A 143 13.41 -2.07 -5.70
N ALA A 144 12.34 -2.25 -6.47
CA ALA A 144 11.84 -3.58 -6.83
C ALA A 144 12.88 -4.38 -7.63
N ALA A 145 13.52 -3.76 -8.63
CA ALA A 145 14.57 -4.40 -9.41
C ALA A 145 15.76 -4.83 -8.54
N ALA A 146 16.29 -3.90 -7.73
CA ALA A 146 17.42 -4.19 -6.86
C ALA A 146 17.05 -5.22 -5.78
N SER A 147 15.88 -5.09 -5.15
CA SER A 147 15.38 -6.04 -4.16
C SER A 147 15.23 -7.44 -4.74
N PHE A 148 14.62 -7.59 -5.92
CA PHE A 148 14.45 -8.89 -6.56
C PHE A 148 15.81 -9.57 -6.81
N ILE A 149 16.77 -8.85 -7.38
CA ILE A 149 18.11 -9.37 -7.69
C ILE A 149 18.84 -9.77 -6.40
N ILE A 150 18.93 -8.86 -5.43
CA ILE A 150 19.71 -9.05 -4.21
C ILE A 150 19.12 -10.18 -3.35
N ASN A 151 17.81 -10.17 -3.12
CA ASN A 151 17.15 -11.15 -2.25
C ASN A 151 17.14 -12.54 -2.90
N THR A 152 16.92 -12.64 -4.22
CA THR A 152 17.00 -13.92 -4.93
C THR A 152 18.42 -14.48 -4.92
N TRP A 153 19.43 -13.64 -5.17
CA TRP A 153 20.84 -14.05 -5.10
C TRP A 153 21.20 -14.63 -3.73
N VAL A 154 20.77 -13.98 -2.66
CA VAL A 154 20.99 -14.47 -1.30
C VAL A 154 20.38 -15.86 -1.11
N LEU A 155 19.14 -16.08 -1.53
CA LEU A 155 18.51 -17.40 -1.42
C LEU A 155 19.27 -18.46 -2.22
N VAL A 156 19.72 -18.13 -3.44
CA VAL A 156 20.52 -19.04 -4.28
C VAL A 156 21.82 -19.44 -3.57
N VAL A 157 22.57 -18.47 -3.01
CA VAL A 157 23.82 -18.77 -2.30
C VAL A 157 23.58 -19.56 -1.00
N LEU A 158 22.56 -19.19 -0.22
CA LEU A 158 22.22 -19.86 1.03
C LEU A 158 21.77 -21.31 0.80
N TYR A 159 20.87 -21.55 -0.17
CA TYR A 159 20.41 -22.90 -0.47
C TYR A 159 21.41 -23.70 -1.32
N GLY A 160 22.28 -23.05 -2.09
CA GLY A 160 23.37 -23.71 -2.81
C GLY A 160 24.43 -24.32 -1.89
N THR A 161 24.59 -23.81 -0.66
CA THR A 161 25.59 -24.29 0.30
C THR A 161 25.01 -25.33 1.26
N LYS A 162 25.37 -26.62 1.08
CA LYS A 162 24.80 -27.76 1.84
C LYS A 162 25.21 -27.82 3.33
N ASN A 163 26.42 -27.40 3.68
CA ASN A 163 27.05 -27.78 4.96
C ASN A 163 26.66 -26.93 6.19
N ARG A 164 25.81 -25.91 6.07
CA ARG A 164 25.55 -24.97 7.20
C ARG A 164 24.09 -24.59 7.46
N ARG A 165 23.14 -25.15 6.68
CA ARG A 165 21.70 -24.78 6.62
C ARG A 165 20.93 -24.76 7.95
N THR A 166 21.51 -25.27 9.04
CA THR A 166 20.88 -25.40 10.35
C THR A 166 21.42 -24.44 11.40
N THR A 167 22.42 -23.61 11.07
CA THR A 167 22.94 -22.62 12.03
C THR A 167 21.91 -21.51 12.25
N PRO A 168 21.68 -21.05 13.49
CA PRO A 168 20.67 -20.03 13.82
C PRO A 168 20.78 -18.78 12.93
N THR A 169 22.00 -18.30 12.74
CA THR A 169 22.24 -17.10 11.92
C THR A 169 21.95 -17.34 10.43
N GLN A 170 22.14 -18.54 9.89
CA GLN A 170 21.74 -18.82 8.50
C GLN A 170 20.22 -18.99 8.34
N LEU A 171 19.54 -19.51 9.37
CA LEU A 171 18.08 -19.58 9.37
C LEU A 171 17.45 -18.18 9.34
N LEU A 172 17.94 -17.25 10.16
CA LEU A 172 17.51 -15.83 10.10
C LEU A 172 17.82 -15.20 8.74
N MET A 173 19.03 -15.42 8.22
CA MET A 173 19.42 -14.94 6.88
C MET A 173 18.53 -15.47 5.76
N GLY A 174 17.95 -16.65 5.91
CA GLY A 174 17.00 -17.21 4.95
C GLY A 174 15.62 -16.56 4.98
N GLN A 175 15.18 -16.01 6.13
CA GLN A 175 13.84 -15.43 6.26
C GLN A 175 13.74 -14.00 5.75
N PHE A 176 14.80 -13.19 5.89
CA PHE A 176 14.80 -11.80 5.38
C PHE A 176 14.46 -11.70 3.89
N PRO A 177 15.12 -12.48 2.98
CA PRO A 177 14.76 -12.46 1.57
C PRO A 177 13.33 -12.89 1.28
N VAL A 178 12.77 -13.84 2.04
CA VAL A 178 11.37 -14.27 1.85
C VAL A 178 10.43 -13.11 2.15
N SER A 179 10.60 -12.42 3.29
CA SER A 179 9.81 -11.25 3.65
C SER A 179 9.97 -10.11 2.64
N ASN A 180 11.19 -9.85 2.18
CA ASN A 180 11.47 -8.79 1.22
C ASN A 180 10.92 -9.09 -0.18
N LEU A 181 10.94 -10.34 -0.63
CA LEU A 181 10.35 -10.74 -1.91
C LEU A 181 8.81 -10.65 -1.89
N LEU A 182 8.17 -10.88 -0.75
CA LEU A 182 6.74 -10.60 -0.59
C LEU A 182 6.46 -9.09 -0.72
N MET A 183 7.22 -8.23 -0.04
CA MET A 183 7.12 -6.78 -0.24
C MET A 183 7.41 -6.36 -1.70
N THR A 184 8.37 -7.03 -2.35
CA THR A 184 8.70 -6.77 -3.76
C THR A 184 7.53 -7.14 -4.68
N PHE A 185 6.81 -8.22 -4.41
CA PHE A 185 5.59 -8.57 -5.14
C PHE A 185 4.55 -7.46 -5.02
N TYR A 186 4.30 -6.94 -3.81
CA TYR A 186 3.42 -5.77 -3.60
C TYR A 186 3.88 -4.58 -4.47
N THR A 187 5.17 -4.24 -4.44
CA THR A 187 5.71 -3.11 -5.22
C THR A 187 5.54 -3.31 -6.73
N VAL A 188 5.78 -4.52 -7.24
CA VAL A 188 5.64 -4.84 -8.67
C VAL A 188 4.19 -4.73 -9.13
N VAL A 189 3.23 -5.20 -8.33
CA VAL A 189 1.80 -5.05 -8.67
C VAL A 189 1.41 -3.57 -8.74
N LEU A 190 1.85 -2.74 -7.78
CA LEU A 190 1.57 -1.31 -7.84
C LEU A 190 2.22 -0.62 -9.04
N LEU A 191 3.44 -1.01 -9.42
CA LEU A 191 4.10 -0.50 -10.62
C LEU A 191 3.32 -0.86 -11.89
N GLU A 192 2.91 -2.12 -12.01
CA GLU A 192 2.12 -2.61 -13.14
C GLU A 192 0.81 -1.82 -13.26
N ARG A 193 0.07 -1.68 -12.17
CA ARG A 193 -1.18 -0.90 -12.16
C ARG A 193 -0.99 0.58 -12.41
N SER A 194 0.12 1.16 -11.94
CA SER A 194 0.44 2.56 -12.20
C SER A 194 0.71 2.83 -13.67
N VAL A 195 1.33 1.88 -14.38
CA VAL A 195 1.56 1.97 -15.82
C VAL A 195 0.27 1.70 -16.60
N SER A 196 -0.51 0.69 -16.18
CA SER A 196 -1.79 0.37 -16.83
C SER A 196 -2.83 1.48 -16.73
N PHE A 197 -2.82 2.26 -15.64
CA PHE A 197 -3.75 3.34 -15.40
C PHE A 197 -3.13 4.73 -15.60
N TYR A 198 -2.08 4.81 -16.41
CA TYR A 198 -1.37 6.07 -16.60
C TYR A 198 -2.28 7.14 -17.23
N ASN A 199 -2.38 8.32 -16.61
CA ASN A 199 -3.30 9.43 -16.95
C ASN A 199 -4.80 9.12 -16.80
N GLU A 200 -5.17 7.89 -16.47
CA GLU A 200 -6.56 7.44 -16.44
C GLU A 200 -6.93 6.82 -15.09
N TYR A 201 -6.09 6.98 -14.06
CA TYR A 201 -6.32 6.35 -12.75
C TYR A 201 -7.66 6.72 -12.13
N HIS A 202 -8.10 7.96 -12.29
CA HIS A 202 -9.39 8.42 -11.81
C HIS A 202 -10.57 7.63 -12.38
N TYR A 203 -10.49 7.10 -13.62
CA TYR A 203 -11.51 6.20 -14.19
C TYR A 203 -11.52 4.83 -13.49
N HIS A 204 -10.34 4.32 -13.10
CA HIS A 204 -10.16 2.97 -12.57
C HIS A 204 -10.11 2.90 -11.04
N GLN A 205 -10.06 4.03 -10.35
CA GLN A 205 -9.79 4.13 -8.91
C GLN A 205 -10.70 3.23 -8.06
N GLU A 206 -12.01 3.29 -8.28
CA GLU A 206 -12.98 2.52 -7.49
C GLU A 206 -12.82 1.02 -7.76
N SER A 207 -12.77 0.63 -9.03
CA SER A 207 -12.55 -0.76 -9.45
C SER A 207 -11.24 -1.34 -8.87
N TRP A 208 -10.19 -0.54 -8.81
CA TRP A 208 -8.89 -0.93 -8.27
C TRP A 208 -8.94 -1.12 -6.76
N ILE A 209 -9.41 -0.12 -6.02
CA ILE A 209 -9.41 -0.11 -4.56
C ILE A 209 -10.30 -1.21 -4.00
N HIS A 210 -11.41 -1.53 -4.67
CA HIS A 210 -12.33 -2.61 -4.27
C HIS A 210 -11.92 -4.00 -4.77
N SER A 211 -10.87 -4.09 -5.59
CA SER A 211 -10.39 -5.38 -6.11
C SER A 211 -9.81 -6.29 -5.01
N GLN A 212 -9.92 -7.59 -5.24
CA GLN A 212 -9.25 -8.60 -4.40
C GLN A 212 -7.73 -8.46 -4.45
N LEU A 213 -7.18 -8.04 -5.59
CA LEU A 213 -5.74 -7.83 -5.77
C LEU A 213 -5.21 -6.69 -4.90
N CYS A 214 -5.93 -5.57 -4.81
CA CYS A 214 -5.60 -4.48 -3.90
C CYS A 214 -5.62 -4.94 -2.43
N THR A 215 -6.66 -5.68 -2.03
CA THR A 215 -6.75 -6.24 -0.67
C THR A 215 -5.57 -7.18 -0.36
N LEU A 216 -5.20 -8.06 -1.31
CA LEU A 216 -4.03 -8.94 -1.18
C LEU A 216 -2.72 -8.15 -1.08
N CYS A 217 -2.57 -7.08 -1.87
CA CYS A 217 -1.41 -6.19 -1.82
C CYS A 217 -1.24 -5.57 -0.44
N GLY A 218 -2.30 -5.02 0.14
CA GLY A 218 -2.29 -4.46 1.48
C GLY A 218 -1.93 -5.49 2.56
N PHE A 219 -2.50 -6.68 2.47
CA PHE A 219 -2.20 -7.80 3.37
C PHE A 219 -0.72 -8.19 3.31
N ILE A 220 -0.17 -8.31 2.10
CA ILE A 220 1.24 -8.64 1.85
C ILE A 220 2.16 -7.54 2.39
N PHE A 221 1.83 -6.27 2.15
CA PHE A 221 2.60 -5.12 2.63
C PHE A 221 2.75 -5.16 4.15
N ILE A 222 1.63 -5.28 4.88
CA ILE A 222 1.63 -5.30 6.36
C ILE A 222 2.37 -6.52 6.90
N THR A 223 2.09 -7.71 6.36
CA THR A 223 2.77 -8.93 6.77
C THR A 223 4.28 -8.83 6.58
N SER A 224 4.71 -8.34 5.42
CA SER A 224 6.13 -8.27 5.05
C SER A 224 6.89 -7.21 5.84
N ASN A 225 6.29 -6.04 6.09
CA ASN A 225 6.91 -5.01 6.91
C ASN A 225 7.05 -5.50 8.36
N LEU A 226 5.96 -5.99 8.97
CA LEU A 226 5.96 -6.44 10.37
C LEU A 226 6.91 -7.62 10.60
N MET A 227 6.90 -8.61 9.70
CA MET A 227 7.81 -9.75 9.77
C MET A 227 9.27 -9.31 9.70
N SER A 228 9.62 -8.38 8.80
CA SER A 228 10.99 -7.90 8.67
C SER A 228 11.46 -7.14 9.92
N THR A 229 10.62 -6.30 10.51
CA THR A 229 10.89 -5.61 11.79
C THR A 229 11.18 -6.60 12.90
N GLN A 230 10.33 -7.63 13.03
CA GLN A 230 10.45 -8.63 14.07
C GLN A 230 11.68 -9.53 13.87
N LEU A 231 12.03 -9.86 12.63
CA LEU A 231 13.27 -10.57 12.30
C LEU A 231 14.51 -9.74 12.65
N TYR A 232 14.46 -8.42 12.46
CA TYR A 232 15.54 -7.53 12.88
C TYR A 232 15.67 -7.48 14.40
N LEU A 233 14.57 -7.36 15.14
CA LEU A 233 14.59 -7.47 16.61
C LEU A 233 15.18 -8.81 17.07
N LEU A 234 14.72 -9.93 16.51
CA LEU A 234 15.21 -11.27 16.86
C LEU A 234 16.71 -11.43 16.56
N THR A 235 17.17 -10.82 15.48
CA THR A 235 18.59 -10.75 15.11
C THR A 235 19.41 -10.01 16.17
N ILE A 236 18.94 -8.86 16.64
CA ILE A 236 19.63 -8.10 17.69
C ILE A 236 19.63 -8.86 19.02
N ILE A 237 18.54 -9.54 19.36
CA ILE A 237 18.47 -10.42 20.54
C ILE A 237 19.52 -11.54 20.44
N GLU A 238 19.60 -12.23 19.31
CA GLU A 238 20.60 -13.30 19.09
C GLU A 238 22.04 -12.76 19.22
N MET A 239 22.32 -11.60 18.63
CA MET A 239 23.62 -10.94 18.70
C MET A 239 23.98 -10.54 20.14
N TYR A 240 23.03 -9.94 20.86
CA TYR A 240 23.22 -9.52 22.25
C TYR A 240 23.53 -10.72 23.15
N ILE A 241 22.76 -11.80 23.07
CA ILE A 241 22.98 -12.99 23.91
C ILE A 241 24.39 -13.57 23.68
N LYS A 242 24.81 -13.69 22.41
CA LYS A 242 26.12 -14.25 22.07
C LYS A 242 27.29 -13.40 22.57
N ILE A 243 27.17 -12.08 22.49
CA ILE A 243 28.25 -11.16 22.86
C ILE A 243 28.27 -10.91 24.37
N ALA A 244 27.12 -10.68 25.00
CA ALA A 244 27.05 -10.39 26.44
C ALA A 244 27.25 -11.63 27.31
N PHE A 245 26.87 -12.83 26.84
CA PHE A 245 26.92 -14.08 27.62
C PHE A 245 27.64 -15.22 26.88
N PRO A 246 28.95 -15.08 26.58
CA PRO A 246 29.68 -16.03 25.74
C PRO A 246 29.78 -17.44 26.34
N PHE A 247 29.73 -17.60 27.66
CA PHE A 247 29.89 -18.89 28.36
C PHE A 247 28.57 -19.47 28.91
N LYS A 248 27.42 -18.87 28.58
CA LYS A 248 26.10 -19.36 29.03
C LYS A 248 25.35 -20.04 27.90
N ASP A 249 25.85 -21.19 27.46
CA ASP A 249 25.32 -21.92 26.29
C ASP A 249 23.82 -22.25 26.39
N HIS A 250 23.29 -22.46 27.59
CA HIS A 250 21.86 -22.72 27.81
C HIS A 250 20.96 -21.55 27.38
N LEU A 251 21.47 -20.32 27.39
CA LEU A 251 20.77 -19.12 26.93
C LEU A 251 20.85 -18.95 25.40
N HIS A 252 21.82 -19.58 24.73
CA HIS A 252 22.01 -19.40 23.30
C HIS A 252 20.84 -20.02 22.52
N LEU A 253 20.36 -19.29 21.52
CA LEU A 253 19.28 -19.72 20.64
C LEU A 253 19.76 -20.88 19.76
N THR A 254 19.26 -22.09 20.04
CA THR A 254 19.46 -23.24 19.16
C THR A 254 18.59 -23.12 17.91
N GLY A 255 18.96 -23.79 16.81
CA GLY A 255 18.17 -23.73 15.56
C GLY A 255 16.71 -24.14 15.73
N LYS A 256 16.42 -25.11 16.61
CA LYS A 256 15.03 -25.52 16.94
C LYS A 256 14.26 -24.42 17.66
N LYS A 257 14.84 -23.82 18.70
CA LYS A 257 14.22 -22.71 19.45
C LYS A 257 13.98 -21.51 18.53
N LEU A 258 14.93 -21.22 17.64
CA LEU A 258 14.84 -20.14 16.68
C LEU A 258 13.72 -20.36 15.65
N ASN A 259 13.59 -21.57 15.08
CA ASN A 259 12.51 -21.86 14.14
C ASN A 259 11.13 -21.71 14.79
N TYR A 260 11.00 -22.13 16.05
CA TYR A 260 9.77 -21.92 16.81
C TYR A 260 9.47 -20.42 17.01
N ALA A 261 10.49 -19.62 17.33
CA ALA A 261 10.34 -18.17 17.43
C ALA A 261 9.93 -17.55 16.08
N ILE A 262 10.59 -17.91 14.97
CA ILE A 262 10.26 -17.44 13.62
C ILE A 262 8.81 -17.79 13.25
N LEU A 263 8.35 -19.00 13.57
CA LEU A 263 6.96 -19.42 13.34
C LEU A 263 5.97 -18.54 14.11
N ILE A 264 6.25 -18.22 15.38
CA ILE A 264 5.43 -17.31 16.17
C ILE A 264 5.39 -15.91 15.55
N LEU A 265 6.53 -15.39 15.09
CA LEU A 265 6.59 -14.07 14.44
C LEU A 265 5.75 -14.02 13.16
N TRP A 266 5.78 -15.08 12.35
CA TRP A 266 4.89 -15.22 11.20
C TRP A 266 3.41 -15.21 11.60
N ILE A 267 3.03 -15.99 12.62
CA ILE A 267 1.65 -16.04 13.12
C ILE A 267 1.20 -14.65 13.59
N ILE A 268 2.02 -13.93 14.35
CA ILE A 268 1.71 -12.57 14.80
C ILE A 268 1.53 -11.64 13.60
N SER A 269 2.46 -11.67 12.64
CA SER A 269 2.43 -10.80 11.46
C SER A 269 1.19 -11.02 10.61
N LEU A 270 0.86 -12.29 10.33
CA LEU A 270 -0.35 -12.67 9.61
C LEU A 270 -1.61 -12.26 10.38
N SER A 271 -1.65 -12.48 11.70
CA SER A 271 -2.81 -12.12 12.53
C SER A 271 -3.10 -10.62 12.48
N VAL A 272 -2.07 -9.78 12.62
CA VAL A 272 -2.22 -8.32 12.54
C VAL A 272 -2.67 -7.88 11.14
N ALA A 273 -2.17 -8.52 10.08
CA ALA A 273 -2.59 -8.24 8.70
C ALA A 273 -4.02 -8.72 8.38
N THR A 274 -4.54 -9.72 9.10
CA THR A 274 -5.94 -10.15 8.87
C THR A 274 -6.98 -9.18 9.40
N LEU A 275 -6.64 -8.35 10.40
CA LEU A 275 -7.63 -7.47 11.05
C LEU A 275 -8.34 -6.50 10.07
N PRO A 276 -7.66 -5.83 9.13
CA PRO A 276 -8.35 -4.95 8.19
C PRO A 276 -9.19 -5.68 7.12
N LEU A 277 -9.14 -7.03 7.06
CA LEU A 277 -9.99 -7.84 6.18
C LEU A 277 -11.44 -7.92 6.67
N PHE A 278 -11.71 -7.62 7.95
CA PHE A 278 -13.07 -7.60 8.49
C PHE A 278 -13.91 -6.41 7.99
N LYS A 279 -13.35 -5.54 7.13
CA LYS A 279 -14.03 -4.44 6.43
C LYS A 279 -14.90 -3.59 7.35
N SER A 280 -14.37 -3.29 8.54
CA SER A 280 -15.01 -2.40 9.50
C SER A 280 -14.21 -1.11 9.57
N VAL A 281 -14.88 0.02 9.37
CA VAL A 281 -14.26 1.36 9.46
C VAL A 281 -13.51 1.52 10.79
N ARG A 282 -14.04 0.94 11.89
CA ARG A 282 -13.43 0.96 13.23
C ARG A 282 -12.16 0.12 13.36
N ILE A 283 -12.07 -0.96 12.57
CA ILE A 283 -10.96 -1.92 12.57
C ILE A 283 -9.94 -1.56 11.47
N GLY A 284 -10.22 -0.60 10.59
CA GLY A 284 -9.37 -0.29 9.44
C GLY A 284 -9.69 -1.17 8.23
N MET A 285 -9.40 -0.65 7.03
CA MET A 285 -9.77 -1.31 5.78
C MET A 285 -8.71 -1.10 4.69
N TYR A 286 -8.41 -2.14 3.91
CA TYR A 286 -7.45 -2.07 2.80
C TYR A 286 -7.98 -1.31 1.58
N ASN A 287 -9.30 -1.27 1.39
CA ASN A 287 -10.00 -0.69 0.24
C ASN A 287 -10.31 0.80 0.42
N VAL A 288 -9.33 1.59 0.86
CA VAL A 288 -9.52 3.04 1.12
C VAL A 288 -8.48 3.90 0.40
N THR A 289 -7.28 3.37 0.13
CA THR A 289 -6.17 4.14 -0.42
C THR A 289 -5.69 3.53 -1.75
N SER A 290 -5.14 4.37 -2.64
CA SER A 290 -4.60 3.92 -3.95
C SER A 290 -3.49 2.88 -3.83
N MET A 291 -2.67 2.98 -2.77
CA MET A 291 -1.60 2.03 -2.45
C MET A 291 -2.09 0.78 -1.70
N CYS A 292 -3.40 0.68 -1.43
CA CYS A 292 -4.00 -0.44 -0.71
C CYS A 292 -3.48 -0.63 0.73
N ILE A 293 -2.97 0.44 1.35
CA ILE A 293 -2.47 0.40 2.73
C ILE A 293 -3.56 0.96 3.66
N PRO A 294 -3.89 0.30 4.79
CA PRO A 294 -4.92 0.74 5.74
C PRO A 294 -4.41 1.84 6.69
N VAL A 295 -3.49 2.68 6.19
CA VAL A 295 -2.89 3.82 6.87
C VAL A 295 -3.53 5.07 6.26
N TYR A 296 -4.50 5.68 6.93
CA TYR A 296 -5.16 6.90 6.47
C TYR A 296 -5.60 7.76 7.66
N SER A 297 -5.50 9.08 7.50
CA SER A 297 -5.97 10.06 8.48
C SER A 297 -7.47 10.32 8.29
N GLY A 298 -8.25 10.25 9.36
CA GLY A 298 -9.68 10.58 9.32
C GLY A 298 -9.94 12.04 9.70
N THR A 299 -10.54 12.84 8.81
CA THR A 299 -11.18 14.11 9.18
C THR A 299 -12.68 13.95 9.44
N LEU A 300 -13.36 12.99 8.81
CA LEU A 300 -14.82 12.80 8.94
C LEU A 300 -15.27 11.96 10.15
N PHE A 301 -14.40 11.13 10.68
CA PHE A 301 -14.66 10.39 11.91
C PHE A 301 -13.41 10.52 12.76
N GLY A 302 -13.51 11.23 13.89
CA GLY A 302 -12.37 11.68 14.68
C GLY A 302 -11.38 10.60 15.12
N LEU A 303 -10.47 11.00 16.00
CA LEU A 303 -9.35 10.23 16.58
C LEU A 303 -9.67 8.77 17.01
N GLU A 304 -10.91 8.32 17.05
CA GLU A 304 -11.34 6.99 17.49
C GLU A 304 -11.42 5.91 16.38
N THR A 305 -11.40 6.22 15.09
CA THR A 305 -11.86 5.24 14.08
C THR A 305 -10.85 4.24 13.53
N ASN A 306 -9.53 4.47 13.48
CA ASN A 306 -8.60 3.45 12.98
C ASN A 306 -7.85 2.76 14.13
N ILE A 307 -8.56 1.90 14.89
CA ILE A 307 -7.99 1.18 16.04
C ILE A 307 -6.82 0.29 15.61
N TRP A 308 -6.92 -0.36 14.45
CA TRP A 308 -5.85 -1.19 13.91
C TRP A 308 -4.58 -0.39 13.65
N LEU A 309 -4.67 0.80 13.03
CA LEU A 309 -3.50 1.62 12.74
C LEU A 309 -2.74 1.96 14.02
N ARG A 310 -3.47 2.23 15.11
CA ARG A 310 -2.87 2.46 16.43
C ARG A 310 -2.19 1.21 16.97
N ILE A 311 -2.85 0.04 16.92
CA ILE A 311 -2.26 -1.23 17.37
C ILE A 311 -0.98 -1.53 16.57
N TYR A 312 -1.05 -1.41 15.24
CA TYR A 312 0.07 -1.62 14.34
C TYR A 312 1.23 -0.67 14.64
N ALA A 313 0.95 0.63 14.76
CA ALA A 313 1.95 1.63 15.11
C ALA A 313 2.57 1.38 16.50
N SER A 314 1.76 1.01 17.50
CA SER A 314 2.25 0.65 18.82
C SER A 314 3.18 -0.56 18.78
N ILE A 315 2.86 -1.60 18.02
CA ILE A 315 3.72 -2.78 17.87
C ILE A 315 5.06 -2.39 17.24
N LEU A 316 5.05 -1.60 16.15
CA LEU A 316 6.29 -1.16 15.50
C LEU A 316 7.14 -0.28 16.42
N THR A 317 6.53 0.67 17.14
CA THR A 317 7.23 1.51 18.12
C THR A 317 7.82 0.67 19.25
N LEU A 318 7.06 -0.27 19.82
CA LEU A 318 7.58 -1.16 20.87
C LEU A 318 8.77 -2.02 20.38
N CYS A 319 8.70 -2.51 19.13
CA CYS A 319 9.83 -3.21 18.53
C CYS A 319 11.06 -2.30 18.43
N PHE A 320 10.87 -1.06 17.94
CA PHE A 320 11.96 -0.09 17.79
C PHE A 320 12.58 0.30 19.12
N GLU A 321 11.78 0.62 20.15
CA GLU A 321 12.29 0.93 21.49
C GLU A 321 13.10 -0.24 22.07
N THR A 322 12.58 -1.46 21.91
CA THR A 322 13.28 -2.68 22.35
C THR A 322 14.60 -2.86 21.60
N ILE A 323 14.60 -2.63 20.28
CA ILE A 323 15.81 -2.63 19.45
C ILE A 323 16.81 -1.62 20.00
N VAL A 324 16.42 -0.35 20.19
CA VAL A 324 17.31 0.71 20.70
C VAL A 324 17.91 0.34 22.07
N VAL A 325 17.10 -0.17 23.00
CA VAL A 325 17.58 -0.62 24.31
C VAL A 325 18.60 -1.76 24.17
N LEU A 326 18.29 -2.80 23.38
CA LEU A 326 19.20 -3.92 23.17
C LEU A 326 20.50 -3.48 22.48
N LEU A 327 20.44 -2.51 21.59
CA LEU A 327 21.60 -1.93 20.93
C LEU A 327 22.50 -1.18 21.91
N ILE A 328 21.93 -0.39 22.82
CA ILE A 328 22.69 0.27 23.89
C ILE A 328 23.35 -0.78 24.80
N LEU A 329 22.63 -1.84 25.18
CA LEU A 329 23.19 -2.94 25.98
C LEU A 329 24.29 -3.69 25.24
N LEU A 330 24.13 -3.93 23.94
CA LEU A 330 25.13 -4.53 23.08
C LEU A 330 26.41 -3.69 23.05
N LEU A 331 26.29 -2.37 22.83
CA LEU A 331 27.42 -1.44 22.84
C LEU A 331 28.17 -1.45 24.18
N ARG A 332 27.45 -1.50 25.30
CA ARG A 332 28.04 -1.63 26.64
C ARG A 332 28.76 -2.96 26.84
N SER A 333 28.19 -4.07 26.36
CA SER A 333 28.83 -5.39 26.47
C SER A 333 30.15 -5.45 25.68
N VAL A 334 30.17 -4.83 24.50
CA VAL A 334 31.36 -4.68 23.67
C VAL A 334 32.42 -3.83 24.37
N SER A 335 32.03 -2.67 24.93
CA SER A 335 32.98 -1.77 25.59
C SER A 335 33.60 -2.41 26.81
N HIS A 336 32.83 -3.18 27.58
CA HIS A 336 33.32 -3.96 28.71
C HIS A 336 34.34 -5.02 28.28
N GLN A 337 34.04 -5.81 27.24
CA GLN A 337 34.98 -6.82 26.72
C GLN A 337 36.26 -6.21 26.14
N ARG A 338 36.21 -4.98 25.62
CA ARG A 338 37.40 -4.24 25.15
C ARG A 338 38.41 -3.99 26.29
N HIS A 339 37.95 -3.74 27.50
CA HIS A 339 38.82 -3.54 28.68
C HIS A 339 39.41 -4.85 29.23
N SER A 340 38.72 -5.97 29.02
CA SER A 340 39.14 -7.29 29.54
C SER A 340 40.21 -8.00 28.69
N ASN A 341 40.77 -7.37 27.64
CA ASN A 341 41.77 -7.95 26.70
C ASN A 341 41.36 -9.28 26.01
N THR A 342 40.09 -9.68 26.08
CA THR A 342 39.57 -10.95 25.54
C THR A 342 39.18 -10.90 24.05
N LEU A 343 39.21 -9.73 23.41
CA LEU A 343 38.85 -9.54 22.00
C LEU A 343 40.10 -9.33 21.12
N THR A 344 40.40 -10.30 20.25
CA THR A 344 41.39 -10.17 19.18
C THR A 344 41.08 -9.00 18.24
N GLN A 345 42.10 -8.44 17.59
CA GLN A 345 42.00 -7.25 16.73
C GLN A 345 41.03 -7.43 15.54
N GLU A 346 40.87 -8.67 15.04
CA GLU A 346 39.86 -9.03 14.03
C GLU A 346 38.42 -8.88 14.55
N ASN A 347 38.15 -9.27 15.80
CA ASN A 347 36.82 -9.10 16.41
C ASN A 347 36.46 -7.61 16.60
N ARG A 348 37.47 -6.75 16.79
CA ARG A 348 37.25 -5.30 16.96
C ARG A 348 36.75 -4.62 15.68
N ARG A 349 37.28 -4.96 14.50
CA ARG A 349 36.77 -4.44 13.20
C ARG A 349 35.37 -4.95 12.88
N LEU A 350 35.08 -6.21 13.20
CA LEU A 350 33.75 -6.80 13.02
C LEU A 350 32.69 -6.01 13.81
N VAL A 351 33.02 -5.60 15.04
CA VAL A 351 32.10 -4.83 15.88
C VAL A 351 31.84 -3.42 15.34
N TYR A 352 32.86 -2.67 14.90
CA TYR A 352 32.64 -1.34 14.32
C TYR A 352 31.77 -1.38 13.04
N ASN A 353 31.95 -2.40 12.21
CA ASN A 353 31.10 -2.60 11.03
C ASN A 353 29.64 -2.88 11.42
N VAL A 354 29.42 -3.64 12.50
CA VAL A 354 28.09 -3.90 13.06
C VAL A 354 27.48 -2.62 13.66
N ILE A 355 28.25 -1.78 14.34
CA ILE A 355 27.77 -0.50 14.90
C ILE A 355 27.33 0.47 13.79
N PHE A 356 28.12 0.60 12.73
CA PHE A 356 27.78 1.47 11.60
C PHE A 356 26.52 1.01 10.86
N MET A 357 26.38 -0.31 10.68
CA MET A 357 25.16 -0.93 10.14
C MET A 357 23.92 -0.62 10.98
N ILE A 358 24.05 -0.75 12.29
CA ILE A 358 23.00 -0.50 13.27
C ILE A 358 22.57 0.98 13.21
N ALA A 359 23.51 1.91 13.13
CA ALA A 359 23.22 3.34 13.09
C ALA A 359 22.37 3.74 11.87
N ILE A 360 22.66 3.17 10.69
CA ILE A 360 21.85 3.37 9.48
C ILE A 360 20.42 2.89 9.70
N HIS A 361 20.24 1.73 10.35
CA HIS A 361 18.91 1.20 10.64
C HIS A 361 18.17 2.10 11.63
N ILE A 362 18.81 2.56 12.71
CA ILE A 362 18.17 3.47 13.67
C ILE A 362 17.62 4.71 12.96
N VAL A 363 18.44 5.38 12.14
CA VAL A 363 18.02 6.60 11.43
C VAL A 363 16.82 6.33 10.53
N LEU A 364 16.90 5.28 9.70
CA LEU A 364 15.81 4.93 8.79
C LEU A 364 14.50 4.62 9.54
N TRP A 365 14.59 3.80 10.59
CA TRP A 365 13.45 3.40 11.41
C TRP A 365 12.85 4.59 12.16
N SER A 366 13.67 5.52 12.65
CA SER A 366 13.16 6.76 13.26
C SER A 366 12.35 7.58 12.26
N VAL A 367 12.83 7.76 11.02
CA VAL A 367 12.08 8.51 10.00
C VAL A 367 10.80 7.77 9.60
N LEU A 368 10.85 6.44 9.46
CA LEU A 368 9.68 5.61 9.16
C LEU A 368 8.61 5.74 10.24
N LEU A 369 8.99 5.69 11.52
CA LEU A 369 8.05 5.86 12.64
C LEU A 369 7.51 7.28 12.72
N ILE A 370 8.30 8.31 12.39
CA ILE A 370 7.80 9.69 12.27
C ILE A 370 6.72 9.78 11.19
N CYS A 371 6.94 9.18 10.01
CA CYS A 371 5.94 9.13 8.94
C CYS A 371 4.66 8.38 9.38
N LEU A 372 4.81 7.27 10.10
CA LEU A 372 3.68 6.52 10.63
C LEU A 372 2.92 7.32 11.70
N PHE A 373 3.63 8.05 12.56
CA PHE A 373 3.06 8.95 13.56
C PHE A 373 2.27 10.08 12.88
N MET A 374 2.85 10.74 11.87
CA MET A 374 2.16 11.74 11.06
C MET A 374 0.89 11.17 10.43
N SER A 375 0.92 9.92 9.95
CA SER A 375 -0.27 9.26 9.40
C SER A 375 -1.34 8.95 10.44
N THR A 376 -0.93 8.65 11.67
CA THR A 376 -1.82 8.22 12.76
C THR A 376 -2.51 9.40 13.44
N PHE A 377 -1.78 10.51 13.61
CA PHE A 377 -2.23 11.68 14.37
C PHE A 377 -2.40 12.94 13.53
N GLY A 378 -1.79 13.01 12.35
CA GLY A 378 -1.90 14.15 11.45
C GLY A 378 -3.26 14.19 10.77
N THR A 379 -3.75 15.39 10.53
CA THR A 379 -4.99 15.65 9.78
C THR A 379 -4.66 16.22 8.40
N GLY A 380 -5.56 16.00 7.44
CA GLY A 380 -5.43 16.52 6.07
C GLY A 380 -4.10 16.14 5.41
N GLU A 381 -3.39 17.14 4.88
CA GLU A 381 -2.12 16.96 4.18
C GLU A 381 -1.02 16.30 5.03
N LEU A 382 -0.96 16.57 6.33
CA LEU A 382 0.07 16.00 7.20
C LEU A 382 -0.07 14.48 7.28
N GLY A 383 -1.30 13.99 7.43
CA GLY A 383 -1.60 12.56 7.41
C GLY A 383 -1.32 11.92 6.04
N TYR A 384 -1.68 12.63 4.98
CA TYR A 384 -1.40 12.25 3.60
C TYR A 384 0.11 12.05 3.34
N TYR A 385 0.94 13.07 3.60
CA TYR A 385 2.38 12.98 3.39
C TYR A 385 3.05 11.97 4.33
N GLY A 386 2.52 11.80 5.55
CA GLY A 386 2.91 10.73 6.46
C GLY A 386 2.76 9.36 5.81
N ARG A 387 1.60 9.08 5.20
CA ARG A 387 1.30 7.78 4.57
C ARG A 387 2.24 7.52 3.40
N ILE A 388 2.41 8.52 2.54
CA ILE A 388 3.29 8.43 1.37
C ILE A 388 4.74 8.19 1.82
N GLY A 389 5.24 8.97 2.80
CA GLY A 389 6.58 8.80 3.35
C GLY A 389 6.79 7.41 3.97
N PHE A 390 5.82 6.93 4.75
CA PHE A 390 5.85 5.60 5.37
C PHE A 390 5.93 4.49 4.30
N SER A 391 5.10 4.56 3.27
CA SER A 391 5.10 3.56 2.18
C SER A 391 6.44 3.51 1.44
N ARG A 392 7.05 4.67 1.17
CA ARG A 392 8.34 4.78 0.46
C ARG A 392 9.49 4.22 1.29
N LEU A 393 9.53 4.56 2.58
CA LEU A 393 10.58 4.09 3.50
C LEU A 393 10.47 2.59 3.77
N ALA A 394 9.26 2.07 3.97
CA ALA A 394 9.03 0.64 4.18
C ALA A 394 9.53 -0.22 3.00
N VAL A 395 9.37 0.26 1.77
CA VAL A 395 9.87 -0.44 0.57
C VAL A 395 11.41 -0.40 0.49
N LEU A 396 12.05 0.70 0.89
CA LEU A 396 13.52 0.82 0.92
C LEU A 396 14.20 -0.19 1.87
N GLU A 397 13.50 -0.62 2.92
CA GLU A 397 14.00 -1.63 3.85
C GLU A 397 14.33 -2.97 3.18
N THR A 398 13.64 -3.30 2.07
CA THR A 398 13.84 -4.56 1.34
C THR A 398 15.25 -4.75 0.81
N ILE A 399 15.97 -3.66 0.54
CA ILE A 399 17.38 -3.66 0.11
C ILE A 399 18.30 -3.58 1.32
N LEU A 400 17.98 -2.69 2.26
CA LEU A 400 18.84 -2.38 3.40
C LEU A 400 19.00 -3.58 4.33
N ASN A 401 17.91 -4.28 4.64
CA ASN A 401 17.92 -5.43 5.55
C ASN A 401 18.92 -6.50 5.08
N VAL A 402 18.97 -6.80 3.78
CA VAL A 402 19.91 -7.78 3.23
C VAL A 402 21.32 -7.24 3.06
N THR A 403 21.47 -6.02 2.55
CA THR A 403 22.78 -5.44 2.27
C THR A 403 23.61 -5.30 3.54
N VAL A 404 22.95 -4.84 4.61
CA VAL A 404 23.59 -4.62 5.91
C VAL A 404 23.82 -5.93 6.64
N TYR A 405 22.83 -6.81 6.73
CA TYR A 405 22.93 -8.01 7.56
C TYR A 405 23.64 -9.19 6.91
N ILE A 406 23.44 -9.37 5.59
CA ILE A 406 23.84 -10.60 4.89
C ILE A 406 25.10 -10.38 4.07
N ILE A 407 25.10 -9.40 3.15
CA ILE A 407 26.19 -9.20 2.19
C ILE A 407 27.52 -8.83 2.87
N ARG A 408 27.46 -8.13 4.00
CA ARG A 408 28.66 -7.73 4.74
C ARG A 408 29.25 -8.84 5.61
N LYS A 409 28.57 -9.99 5.77
CA LYS A 409 29.09 -11.09 6.58
C LYS A 409 30.18 -11.84 5.82
N ARG A 410 31.36 -11.95 6.42
CA ARG A 410 32.55 -12.60 5.81
C ARG A 410 32.26 -14.01 5.29
N THR A 411 31.54 -14.82 6.05
CA THR A 411 31.18 -16.19 5.63
C THR A 411 30.29 -16.20 4.39
N PHE A 412 29.33 -15.28 4.29
CA PHE A 412 28.49 -15.14 3.10
C PHE A 412 29.29 -14.67 1.88
N GLN A 413 30.25 -13.77 2.08
CA GLN A 413 31.14 -13.30 1.01
C GLN A 413 32.03 -14.42 0.46
N GLU A 414 32.55 -15.28 1.34
CA GLU A 414 33.32 -16.47 0.96
C GLU A 414 32.47 -17.47 0.17
N ASP A 415 31.24 -17.74 0.64
CA ASP A 415 30.29 -18.61 -0.05
C ASP A 415 29.89 -18.05 -1.42
N THR A 416 29.66 -16.74 -1.51
CA THR A 416 29.39 -16.02 -2.77
C THR A 416 30.54 -16.17 -3.76
N LYS A 417 31.79 -15.93 -3.32
CA LYS A 417 32.98 -16.10 -4.17
C LYS A 417 33.11 -17.53 -4.68
N ARG A 418 32.88 -18.51 -3.81
CA ARG A 418 32.92 -19.93 -4.17
C ARG A 418 31.85 -20.27 -5.21
N PHE A 419 30.62 -19.78 -5.02
CA PHE A 419 29.52 -20.02 -5.95
C PHE A 419 29.80 -19.42 -7.33
N ILE A 420 30.26 -18.17 -7.37
CA ILE A 420 30.65 -17.48 -8.62
C ILE A 420 31.75 -18.25 -9.34
N LYS A 421 32.78 -18.70 -8.62
CA LYS A 421 33.87 -19.49 -9.20
C LYS A 421 33.36 -20.78 -9.86
N LEU A 422 32.53 -21.55 -9.15
CA LEU A 422 31.95 -22.80 -9.67
C LEU A 422 31.02 -22.56 -10.86
N PHE A 423 30.26 -21.46 -10.86
CA PHE A 423 29.38 -21.08 -11.96
C PHE A 423 30.17 -20.80 -13.25
N PHE A 424 31.23 -19.99 -13.17
CA PHE A 424 32.08 -19.69 -14.32
C PHE A 424 32.89 -20.90 -14.80
N GLU A 425 33.35 -21.77 -13.90
CA GLU A 425 33.98 -23.05 -14.28
C GLU A 425 33.01 -23.94 -15.08
N LYS A 426 31.75 -24.02 -14.65
CA LYS A 426 30.73 -24.82 -15.34
C LYS A 426 30.40 -24.25 -16.73
N ILE A 427 30.27 -22.93 -16.86
CA ILE A 427 30.06 -22.26 -18.16
C ILE A 427 31.22 -22.55 -19.11
N ARG A 428 32.46 -22.44 -18.63
CA ARG A 428 33.66 -22.70 -19.43
C ARG A 428 33.74 -24.15 -19.91
N CYS A 429 33.29 -25.11 -19.11
CA CYS A 429 33.22 -26.52 -19.54
C CYS A 429 32.11 -26.77 -20.58
N THR A 430 30.99 -26.04 -20.52
CA THR A 430 29.90 -26.16 -21.52
C THR A 430 30.17 -25.41 -22.82
N SER A 431 31.08 -24.43 -22.85
CA SER A 431 31.46 -23.70 -24.07
C SER A 431 32.60 -24.36 -24.87
N VAL A 432 33.15 -25.48 -24.38
CA VAL A 432 34.25 -26.25 -25.00
C VAL A 432 33.74 -27.57 -25.61
N LEU A 433 32.45 -27.86 -25.45
CA LEU A 433 31.67 -28.87 -26.17
C LEU A 433 30.86 -28.18 -27.26
#